data_AF-Q9NNX6-F1
#
_entry.id   AF-Q9NNX6-F1
#
_cell.length_a   1.000
_cell.length_b   1.000
_cell.length_c   1.000
_cell.angle_alpha   90.00
_cell.angle_beta   90.00
_cell.angle_gamma   90.00
#
_symmetry.space_group_name_H-M   'P 1'
#
loop_
_entity.id
_entity.type
_entity.pdbx_description
1 polymer ?
#
loop_
_entity_poly.entity_id
_entity_poly.type
_entity_poly.pdbx_seq_one_letter_code
_entity_poly.pdbx_strand_id
1 'polypeptide(L)'
;MSDSKEPRLQQLGLLEEEQLRGLGFRQTRGYKSLAGCLGHGPLVLQLLSFTLLAGLLVQVSKVPSSISQEQSRQDAIYQNLTQLKAAVGELSEKSKLQEIYQELTQLKAAVGELPEKSKLQEIYQELTRLKAAVGELPEKSKLQEIYQELTWLKAAVGELPEKSKMQEIYQELTRLKAAVGELPEKSKQQEIYQELTRLKAAVGELPEKSKQQEIYQELTRLKAAVGELPEKSKQQEIYQELTQLKAAVERLCHPCPWEWTFFQGNCYFMSNSQRNWHDSITACKEVGAQLVVIKSAEEQNFLQLQSSRSNRFTWMGLSDLNQEGTWQWVDGSPLLPSFKQYWNRGEPNNVGEEDCAEFSGNGWNDDKCNLAKFWICKKSAASCSRDEEQFLSPAPATPNPPPA
;
A
#
# COMPACT_ATOMS: atom_id res chain seq x y z
N MET A 1 -31.01 -26.44 51.26
CA MET A 1 -30.59 -25.31 52.12
C MET A 1 -29.07 -25.37 52.19
N SER A 2 -28.43 -24.23 51.99
CA SER A 2 -27.05 -24.03 51.54
C SER A 2 -25.98 -24.88 52.25
N ASP A 3 -25.15 -25.54 51.44
CA ASP A 3 -23.94 -26.21 51.88
C ASP A 3 -22.82 -25.18 52.08
N SER A 4 -22.45 -24.97 53.35
CA SER A 4 -21.24 -24.31 53.79
C SER A 4 -20.08 -25.30 53.79
N LYS A 5 -19.03 -25.04 53.00
CA LYS A 5 -17.62 -25.23 53.42
C LYS A 5 -16.66 -24.75 52.34
N GLU A 6 -16.12 -23.58 52.60
CA GLU A 6 -14.92 -23.02 51.99
C GLU A 6 -13.65 -23.62 52.62
N PRO A 7 -12.61 -23.90 51.82
CA PRO A 7 -11.25 -23.83 52.28
C PRO A 7 -10.41 -22.88 51.41
N ARG A 8 -10.01 -21.76 52.03
CA ARG A 8 -8.69 -21.10 51.95
C ARG A 8 -7.91 -21.30 50.64
N LEU A 9 -7.94 -20.28 49.78
CA LEU A 9 -6.75 -19.90 49.01
C LEU A 9 -6.28 -18.52 49.50
N GLN A 10 -5.00 -18.46 49.85
CA GLN A 10 -4.33 -17.34 50.47
C GLN A 10 -4.32 -16.10 49.57
N GLN A 11 -4.54 -14.96 50.20
CA GLN A 11 -4.43 -13.61 49.66
C GLN A 11 -3.03 -13.37 49.05
N LEU A 12 -2.97 -13.17 47.74
CA LEU A 12 -1.95 -12.30 47.13
C LEU A 12 -2.56 -10.90 47.09
N GLY A 13 -2.27 -10.14 48.15
CA GLY A 13 -2.65 -8.74 48.29
C GLY A 13 -2.03 -7.90 47.17
N LEU A 14 -2.89 -7.09 46.57
CA LEU A 14 -2.56 -6.00 45.68
C LEU A 14 -1.52 -5.09 46.36
N LEU A 15 -0.47 -4.76 45.62
CA LEU A 15 0.49 -3.72 45.97
C LEU A 15 -0.23 -2.38 45.95
N GLU A 16 -0.75 -1.98 47.11
CA GLU A 16 -1.35 -0.68 47.38
C GLU A 16 -0.29 0.42 47.50
N GLU A 17 -0.71 1.64 47.14
CA GLU A 17 0.03 2.91 47.05
C GLU A 17 0.62 3.43 48.36
N GLU A 18 1.56 2.70 48.99
CA GLU A 18 2.21 3.12 50.24
C GLU A 18 3.60 3.76 50.10
N GLN A 19 4.09 4.05 48.89
CA GLN A 19 5.33 4.84 48.73
C GLN A 19 5.14 6.34 48.46
N LEU A 20 3.90 6.86 48.43
CA LEU A 20 3.64 8.29 48.27
C LEU A 20 3.04 8.98 49.52
N ARG A 21 3.04 8.32 50.68
CA ARG A 21 2.51 8.89 51.94
C ARG A 21 3.59 9.38 52.93
N GLY A 22 4.68 9.94 52.41
CA GLY A 22 5.73 10.55 53.21
C GLY A 22 5.54 12.04 53.55
N LEU A 23 4.58 12.74 52.94
CA LEU A 23 4.41 14.18 53.15
C LEU A 23 2.95 14.51 53.43
N GLY A 24 2.58 14.36 54.71
CA GLY A 24 1.32 14.89 55.22
C GLY A 24 1.33 16.40 55.16
N PHE A 25 0.55 16.99 54.25
CA PHE A 25 0.05 18.35 54.44
C PHE A 25 -1.43 18.41 54.06
N ARG A 26 -2.18 18.84 55.07
CA ARG A 26 -3.62 18.99 55.14
C ARG A 26 -4.09 20.11 54.21
N GLN A 27 -5.25 19.93 53.59
CA GLN A 27 -6.01 20.93 52.86
C GLN A 27 -6.09 22.26 53.62
N THR A 28 -5.68 23.36 52.98
CA THR A 28 -6.27 24.68 53.22
C THR A 28 -6.43 25.46 51.91
N ARG A 29 -7.43 26.33 51.98
CA ARG A 29 -8.19 26.99 50.94
C ARG A 29 -7.48 28.27 50.47
N GLY A 30 -7.78 28.63 49.22
CA GLY A 30 -7.20 29.71 48.42
C GLY A 30 -6.69 30.98 49.12
N TYR A 31 -5.58 31.48 48.60
CA TYR A 31 -5.24 32.90 48.64
C TYR A 31 -4.92 33.41 47.23
N LYS A 32 -5.59 34.52 46.92
CA LYS A 32 -5.42 35.33 45.71
C LYS A 32 -4.06 36.05 45.74
N SER A 33 -3.45 36.11 44.57
CA SER A 33 -2.77 37.29 44.00
C SER A 33 -1.93 38.16 44.94
N LEU A 34 -0.61 38.06 44.81
CA LEU A 34 0.28 39.21 44.88
C LEU A 34 1.39 39.09 43.83
N ALA A 35 1.46 40.14 43.01
CA ALA A 35 2.54 40.45 42.10
C ALA A 35 3.78 40.94 42.86
N GLY A 36 4.98 40.69 42.32
CA GLY A 36 6.18 41.46 42.66
C GLY A 36 7.50 40.69 42.62
N CYS A 37 8.42 41.19 41.79
CA CYS A 37 9.88 41.02 41.83
C CYS A 37 10.53 39.85 41.07
N LEU A 38 10.71 40.10 39.76
CA LEU A 38 12.00 40.12 39.04
C LEU A 38 13.20 39.37 39.67
N GLY A 39 13.59 38.29 39.00
CA GLY A 39 14.89 37.63 39.14
C GLY A 39 15.01 36.52 38.11
N HIS A 40 15.28 36.87 36.84
CA HIS A 40 15.23 36.01 35.64
C HIS A 40 16.27 34.86 35.58
N GLY A 41 16.74 34.33 36.71
CA GLY A 41 17.47 33.06 36.76
C GLY A 41 16.68 31.87 36.17
N PRO A 42 15.35 31.75 36.38
CA PRO A 42 14.56 30.65 35.83
C PRO A 42 14.40 30.69 34.30
N LEU A 43 14.48 31.86 33.66
CA LEU A 43 14.31 31.95 32.20
C LEU A 43 15.48 31.32 31.44
N VAL A 44 16.70 31.42 31.96
CA VAL A 44 17.87 30.80 31.33
C VAL A 44 17.77 29.27 31.38
N LEU A 45 17.27 28.73 32.50
CA LEU A 45 17.06 27.28 32.66
C LEU A 45 15.89 26.76 31.80
N GLN A 46 14.83 27.56 31.62
CA GLN A 46 13.74 27.23 30.70
C GLN A 46 14.17 27.29 29.22
N LEU A 47 15.05 28.22 28.84
CA LEU A 47 15.60 28.30 27.49
C LEU A 47 16.49 27.09 27.15
N LEU A 48 17.31 26.62 28.11
CA LEU A 48 18.13 25.42 27.93
C LEU A 48 17.28 24.13 27.87
N SER A 49 16.16 24.08 28.59
CA SER A 49 15.16 23.01 28.48
C SER A 49 14.48 23.00 27.10
N PHE A 50 14.15 24.18 26.56
CA PHE A 50 13.53 24.30 25.24
C PHE A 50 14.47 23.92 24.09
N THR A 51 15.78 24.21 24.18
CA THR A 51 16.73 23.78 23.15
C THR A 51 16.99 22.27 23.18
N LEU A 52 16.98 21.64 24.35
CA LEU A 52 17.05 20.17 24.49
C LEU A 52 15.80 19.47 23.95
N LEU A 53 14.60 20.00 24.22
CA LEU A 53 13.34 19.48 23.65
C LEU A 53 13.24 19.73 22.14
N ALA A 54 13.71 20.87 21.63
CA ALA A 54 13.79 21.13 20.21
C ALA A 54 14.81 20.19 19.51
N GLY A 55 15.94 19.88 20.16
CA GLY A 55 16.92 18.91 19.68
C GLY A 55 16.36 17.49 19.58
N LEU A 56 15.50 17.09 20.53
CA LEU A 56 14.79 15.80 20.49
C LEU A 56 13.72 15.76 19.39
N LEU A 57 13.00 16.85 19.15
CA LEU A 57 12.04 16.94 18.04
C LEU A 57 12.71 16.88 16.65
N VAL A 58 13.96 17.36 16.54
CA VAL A 58 14.77 17.24 15.30
C VAL A 58 15.30 15.82 15.07
N GLN A 59 15.34 14.95 16.10
CA GLN A 59 15.73 13.54 15.94
C GLN A 59 14.55 12.61 15.61
N VAL A 60 13.33 12.95 16.03
CA VAL A 60 12.12 12.16 15.70
C VAL A 60 11.72 12.34 14.22
N SER A 61 12.09 13.43 13.57
CA SER A 61 11.87 13.63 12.13
C SER A 61 12.77 12.77 11.22
N LYS A 62 13.66 11.95 11.80
CA LYS A 62 14.51 11.01 11.05
C LYS A 62 14.07 9.55 11.14
N VAL A 63 12.92 9.24 11.74
CA VAL A 63 12.32 7.90 11.56
C VAL A 63 12.02 7.76 10.05
N PRO A 64 12.68 6.85 9.33
CA PRO A 64 12.51 6.75 7.88
C PRO A 64 11.05 6.41 7.58
N SER A 65 10.46 7.12 6.62
CA SER A 65 9.12 6.89 6.06
C SER A 65 8.80 5.41 5.82
N SER A 66 9.82 4.60 5.54
CA SER A 66 9.69 3.15 5.36
C SER A 66 9.16 2.41 6.59
N ILE A 67 9.52 2.81 7.83
CA ILE A 67 9.02 2.14 9.05
C ILE A 67 7.53 2.42 9.23
N SER A 68 7.10 3.67 9.02
CA SER A 68 5.67 4.02 9.09
C SER A 68 4.84 3.31 8.01
N GLN A 69 5.41 3.11 6.82
CA GLN A 69 4.74 2.38 5.73
C GLN A 69 4.65 0.88 6.01
N GLU A 70 5.73 0.27 6.50
CA GLU A 70 5.79 -1.16 6.82
C GLU A 70 4.88 -1.50 8.01
N GLN A 71 4.86 -0.65 9.05
CA GLN A 71 3.86 -0.71 10.13
C GLN A 71 2.43 -0.53 9.61
N SER A 72 2.17 0.46 8.76
CA SER A 72 0.85 0.66 8.16
C SER A 72 0.37 -0.53 7.33
N ARG A 73 1.27 -1.21 6.61
CA ARG A 73 0.93 -2.42 5.85
C ARG A 73 0.68 -3.61 6.77
N GLN A 74 1.49 -3.77 7.81
CA GLN A 74 1.27 -4.80 8.82
C GLN A 74 -0.08 -4.60 9.53
N ASP A 75 -0.44 -3.37 9.87
CA ASP A 75 -1.74 -2.99 10.45
C ASP A 75 -2.90 -3.33 9.49
N ALA A 76 -2.75 -3.01 8.19
CA ALA A 76 -3.74 -3.37 7.18
C ALA A 76 -3.89 -4.91 7.07
N ILE A 77 -2.80 -5.67 7.05
CA ILE A 77 -2.84 -7.14 7.06
C ILE A 77 -3.55 -7.66 8.32
N TYR A 78 -3.27 -7.09 9.49
CA TYR A 78 -3.94 -7.47 10.74
C TYR A 78 -5.44 -7.16 10.75
N GLN A 79 -5.86 -6.06 10.13
CA GLN A 79 -7.28 -5.74 9.97
C GLN A 79 -8.00 -6.79 9.11
N ASN A 80 -7.41 -7.18 7.98
CA ASN A 80 -7.98 -8.23 7.11
C ASN A 80 -8.05 -9.58 7.82
N LEU A 81 -6.99 -9.95 8.55
CA LEU A 81 -7.01 -11.15 9.39
C LEU A 81 -8.14 -11.14 10.43
N THR A 82 -8.43 -9.96 10.99
CA THR A 82 -9.52 -9.78 11.97
C THR A 82 -10.89 -9.97 11.30
N GLN A 83 -11.08 -9.41 10.10
CA GLN A 83 -12.31 -9.55 9.33
C GLN A 83 -12.53 -10.97 8.85
N LEU A 84 -11.49 -11.61 8.32
CA LEU A 84 -11.53 -13.01 7.91
C LEU A 84 -11.89 -13.93 9.09
N LYS A 85 -11.35 -13.65 10.28
CA LYS A 85 -11.72 -14.36 11.52
C LYS A 85 -13.19 -14.19 11.89
N ALA A 86 -13.76 -13.00 11.72
CA ALA A 86 -15.17 -12.73 11.98
C ALA A 86 -16.06 -13.46 10.97
N ALA A 87 -15.78 -13.34 9.67
CA ALA A 87 -16.53 -14.00 8.60
C ALA A 87 -16.52 -15.54 8.73
N VAL A 88 -15.41 -16.09 9.20
CA VAL A 88 -15.26 -17.53 9.47
C VAL A 88 -16.12 -17.98 10.67
N GLY A 89 -16.18 -17.21 11.75
CA GLY A 89 -16.98 -17.57 12.95
C GLY A 89 -18.50 -17.58 12.72
N GLU A 90 -18.90 -16.98 11.62
CA GLU A 90 -20.27 -16.86 11.17
C GLU A 90 -20.74 -18.06 10.32
N LEU A 91 -19.87 -19.06 10.09
CA LEU A 91 -20.17 -20.32 9.40
C LEU A 91 -20.76 -21.37 10.34
N SER A 92 -21.67 -22.19 9.81
CA SER A 92 -22.39 -23.24 10.55
C SER A 92 -21.58 -24.52 10.82
N GLU A 93 -20.56 -24.82 9.99
CA GLU A 93 -19.79 -26.07 10.01
C GLU A 93 -18.59 -26.04 10.95
N LYS A 94 -18.75 -26.60 12.17
CA LYS A 94 -17.70 -26.59 13.21
C LYS A 94 -16.45 -27.42 12.88
N SER A 95 -16.57 -28.47 12.07
CA SER A 95 -15.48 -29.44 11.86
C SER A 95 -14.26 -28.83 11.14
N LYS A 96 -14.50 -28.03 10.09
CA LYS A 96 -13.46 -27.28 9.36
C LYS A 96 -13.17 -25.91 9.95
N LEU A 97 -14.10 -25.38 10.76
CA LEU A 97 -13.94 -24.09 11.43
C LEU A 97 -12.66 -24.04 12.30
N GLN A 98 -12.37 -25.14 13.02
CA GLN A 98 -11.17 -25.24 13.85
C GLN A 98 -9.88 -25.19 13.02
N GLU A 99 -9.84 -25.87 11.87
CA GLU A 99 -8.71 -25.87 10.95
C GLU A 99 -8.47 -24.46 10.39
N ILE A 100 -9.52 -23.78 9.93
CA ILE A 100 -9.45 -22.41 9.43
C ILE A 100 -8.96 -21.44 10.52
N TYR A 101 -9.43 -21.59 11.77
CA TYR A 101 -8.94 -20.77 12.89
C TYR A 101 -7.46 -21.02 13.22
N GLN A 102 -6.99 -22.25 13.05
CA GLN A 102 -5.59 -22.60 13.28
C GLN A 102 -4.69 -21.92 12.23
N GLU A 103 -5.05 -22.02 10.95
CA GLU A 103 -4.35 -21.37 9.83
C GLU A 103 -4.38 -19.85 9.97
N LEU A 104 -5.51 -19.25 10.38
CA LEU A 104 -5.60 -17.82 10.69
C LEU A 104 -4.65 -17.38 11.82
N THR A 105 -4.49 -18.22 12.83
CA THR A 105 -3.61 -17.94 13.97
C THR A 105 -2.14 -18.01 13.54
N GLN A 106 -1.79 -19.02 12.74
CA GLN A 106 -0.45 -19.18 12.16
C GLN A 106 -0.10 -18.01 11.23
N LEU A 107 -1.03 -17.64 10.35
CA LEU A 107 -0.88 -16.48 9.46
C LEU A 107 -0.68 -15.18 10.23
N LYS A 108 -1.43 -14.98 11.33
CA LYS A 108 -1.27 -13.81 12.22
C LYS A 108 0.11 -13.76 12.88
N ALA A 109 0.62 -14.91 13.34
CA ALA A 109 1.95 -15.01 13.93
C ALA A 109 3.05 -14.71 12.88
N ALA A 110 2.95 -15.31 11.70
CA ALA A 110 3.93 -15.11 10.61
C ALA A 110 4.00 -13.65 10.14
N VAL A 111 2.85 -12.96 10.07
CA VAL A 111 2.79 -11.51 9.78
C VAL A 111 3.47 -10.67 10.87
N GLY A 112 3.43 -11.10 12.14
CA GLY A 112 4.12 -10.42 13.25
C GLY A 112 5.65 -10.48 13.17
N GLU A 113 6.16 -11.51 12.51
CA GLU A 113 7.58 -11.82 12.39
C GLU A 113 8.16 -11.43 11.02
N LEU A 114 7.53 -10.46 10.34
CA LEU A 114 7.84 -10.07 8.96
C LEU A 114 9.24 -9.51 8.60
N PRO A 115 10.27 -9.32 9.47
CA PRO A 115 11.57 -8.91 8.93
C PRO A 115 12.34 -9.95 8.09
N GLU A 116 11.91 -11.22 7.95
CA GLU A 116 12.67 -12.25 7.20
C GLU A 116 11.95 -12.82 5.96
N LYS A 117 12.71 -13.04 4.86
CA LYS A 117 12.25 -13.69 3.61
C LYS A 117 11.64 -15.09 3.86
N SER A 118 12.13 -15.81 4.86
CA SER A 118 11.60 -17.11 5.32
C SER A 118 10.12 -17.00 5.70
N LYS A 119 9.74 -15.91 6.39
CA LYS A 119 8.37 -15.65 6.83
C LYS A 119 7.43 -15.28 5.69
N LEU A 120 7.92 -14.60 4.64
CA LEU A 120 7.10 -14.34 3.46
C LEU A 120 6.65 -15.64 2.77
N GLN A 121 7.55 -16.62 2.63
CA GLN A 121 7.19 -17.93 2.09
C GLN A 121 6.20 -18.68 2.98
N GLU A 122 6.40 -18.62 4.31
CA GLU A 122 5.46 -19.19 5.30
C GLU A 122 4.06 -18.57 5.14
N ILE A 123 3.96 -17.23 5.10
CA ILE A 123 2.68 -16.51 4.88
C ILE A 123 1.99 -16.95 3.59
N TYR A 124 2.73 -17.15 2.49
CA TYR A 124 2.16 -17.65 1.24
C TYR A 124 1.65 -19.11 1.33
N GLN A 125 2.35 -19.96 2.07
CA GLN A 125 1.92 -21.35 2.29
C GLN A 125 0.65 -21.40 3.13
N GLU A 126 0.59 -20.64 4.21
CA GLU A 126 -0.59 -20.50 5.08
C GLU A 126 -1.78 -19.91 4.32
N LEU A 127 -1.57 -18.88 3.49
CA LEU A 127 -2.60 -18.35 2.58
C LEU A 127 -3.16 -19.40 1.62
N THR A 128 -2.30 -20.28 1.10
CA THR A 128 -2.69 -21.34 0.17
C THR A 128 -3.52 -22.41 0.87
N ARG A 129 -3.12 -22.81 2.07
CA ARG A 129 -3.87 -23.74 2.93
C ARG A 129 -5.22 -23.18 3.34
N LEU A 130 -5.25 -21.93 3.81
CA LEU A 130 -6.48 -21.24 4.21
C LEU A 130 -7.48 -21.18 3.04
N LYS A 131 -7.00 -20.91 1.82
CA LYS A 131 -7.85 -20.94 0.61
C LYS A 131 -8.41 -22.33 0.31
N ALA A 132 -7.61 -23.39 0.47
CA ALA A 132 -8.08 -24.75 0.27
C ALA A 132 -9.14 -25.15 1.31
N ALA A 133 -8.89 -24.89 2.59
CA ALA A 133 -9.80 -25.19 3.69
C ALA A 133 -11.16 -24.48 3.55
N VAL A 134 -11.12 -23.21 3.12
CA VAL A 134 -12.33 -22.43 2.84
C VAL A 134 -13.14 -22.99 1.67
N GLY A 135 -12.49 -23.40 0.58
CA GLY A 135 -13.19 -23.93 -0.61
C GLY A 135 -13.90 -25.25 -0.42
N GLU A 136 -13.64 -25.88 0.70
CA GLU A 136 -14.14 -27.17 1.12
C GLU A 136 -15.41 -27.09 2.00
N LEU A 137 -15.94 -25.87 2.22
CA LEU A 137 -17.13 -25.58 3.02
C LEU A 137 -18.43 -25.60 2.17
N PRO A 138 -19.51 -26.26 2.63
CA PRO A 138 -20.80 -26.27 1.95
C PRO A 138 -21.71 -25.10 2.38
N GLU A 139 -21.48 -23.87 1.91
CA GLU A 139 -22.49 -22.78 1.96
C GLU A 139 -22.06 -21.57 1.10
N LYS A 140 -23.00 -20.80 0.51
CA LYS A 140 -22.70 -19.91 -0.63
C LYS A 140 -22.48 -18.42 -0.32
N SER A 141 -23.14 -17.81 0.67
CA SER A 141 -23.08 -16.34 0.83
C SER A 141 -21.82 -15.86 1.55
N LYS A 142 -21.54 -16.36 2.76
CA LYS A 142 -20.33 -15.98 3.53
C LYS A 142 -19.03 -16.50 2.92
N LEU A 143 -19.10 -17.62 2.20
CA LEU A 143 -17.96 -18.19 1.50
C LEU A 143 -17.38 -17.22 0.46
N GLN A 144 -18.23 -16.48 -0.25
CA GLN A 144 -17.80 -15.48 -1.22
C GLN A 144 -17.02 -14.33 -0.56
N GLU A 145 -17.48 -13.84 0.60
CA GLU A 145 -16.80 -12.80 1.39
C GLU A 145 -15.41 -13.29 1.85
N ILE A 146 -15.33 -14.51 2.39
CA ILE A 146 -14.06 -15.14 2.79
C ILE A 146 -13.10 -15.28 1.59
N TYR A 147 -13.59 -15.67 0.42
CA TYR A 147 -12.77 -15.75 -0.79
C TYR A 147 -12.25 -14.38 -1.25
N GLN A 148 -13.04 -13.32 -1.10
CA GLN A 148 -12.63 -11.96 -1.45
C GLN A 148 -11.54 -11.45 -0.50
N GLU A 149 -11.72 -11.65 0.81
CA GLU A 149 -10.71 -11.35 1.84
C GLU A 149 -9.39 -12.07 1.58
N LEU A 150 -9.45 -13.37 1.28
CA LEU A 150 -8.27 -14.18 0.93
C LEU A 150 -7.54 -13.69 -0.32
N THR A 151 -8.30 -13.26 -1.34
CA THR A 151 -7.74 -12.73 -2.58
C THR A 151 -6.98 -11.43 -2.33
N TRP A 152 -7.56 -10.54 -1.51
CA TRP A 152 -6.90 -9.31 -1.11
C TRP A 152 -5.66 -9.58 -0.26
N LEU A 153 -5.75 -10.48 0.73
CA LEU A 153 -4.62 -10.80 1.61
C LEU A 153 -3.44 -11.38 0.83
N LYS A 154 -3.73 -12.23 -0.18
CA LYS A 154 -2.71 -12.71 -1.11
C LYS A 154 -2.08 -11.60 -1.93
N ALA A 155 -2.87 -10.64 -2.41
CA ALA A 155 -2.35 -9.47 -3.11
C ALA A 155 -1.49 -8.60 -2.18
N ALA A 156 -1.98 -8.24 -1.00
CA ALA A 156 -1.30 -7.39 -0.04
C ALA A 156 0.04 -7.98 0.46
N VAL A 157 0.11 -9.30 0.67
CA VAL A 157 1.37 -9.99 0.99
C VAL A 157 2.33 -9.99 -0.20
N GLY A 158 1.83 -10.10 -1.43
CA GLY A 158 2.65 -9.97 -2.64
C GLY A 158 3.15 -8.56 -2.91
N GLU A 159 2.40 -7.57 -2.44
CA GLU A 159 2.76 -6.16 -2.38
C GLU A 159 3.62 -5.82 -1.15
N LEU A 160 4.47 -6.72 -0.63
CA LEU A 160 5.53 -6.40 0.36
C LEU A 160 6.94 -6.29 -0.28
N PRO A 161 7.22 -5.47 -1.33
CA PRO A 161 8.32 -5.75 -2.24
C PRO A 161 9.37 -4.64 -2.35
N GLU A 162 9.47 -3.66 -1.45
CA GLU A 162 10.35 -2.52 -1.70
C GLU A 162 11.82 -2.80 -1.34
N LYS A 163 12.10 -3.28 -0.11
CA LYS A 163 13.49 -3.59 0.26
C LYS A 163 14.02 -4.81 -0.48
N SER A 164 13.22 -5.85 -0.67
CA SER A 164 13.71 -7.12 -1.25
C SER A 164 14.07 -7.02 -2.74
N LYS A 165 13.25 -6.35 -3.56
CA LYS A 165 13.52 -6.19 -5.01
C LYS A 165 14.58 -5.13 -5.29
N MET A 166 14.58 -4.02 -4.54
CA MET A 166 15.63 -3.02 -4.67
C MET A 166 16.98 -3.57 -4.19
N GLN A 167 16.97 -4.36 -3.11
CA GLN A 167 18.14 -5.11 -2.65
C GLN A 167 18.58 -6.16 -3.69
N GLU A 168 17.67 -6.84 -4.38
CA GLU A 168 18.01 -7.72 -5.50
C GLU A 168 18.76 -6.94 -6.60
N ILE A 169 18.26 -5.77 -7.01
CA ILE A 169 18.95 -4.93 -8.01
C ILE A 169 20.32 -4.46 -7.49
N TYR A 170 20.43 -4.06 -6.22
CA TYR A 170 21.73 -3.71 -5.64
C TYR A 170 22.67 -4.92 -5.55
N GLN A 171 22.16 -6.13 -5.34
CA GLN A 171 22.94 -7.37 -5.38
C GLN A 171 23.43 -7.66 -6.80
N GLU A 172 22.57 -7.56 -7.81
CA GLU A 172 22.95 -7.72 -9.22
C GLU A 172 23.95 -6.64 -9.66
N LEU A 173 23.75 -5.38 -9.27
CA LEU A 173 24.74 -4.31 -9.49
C LEU A 173 26.09 -4.61 -8.80
N THR A 174 26.08 -5.27 -7.65
CA THR A 174 27.30 -5.69 -6.94
C THR A 174 28.02 -6.81 -7.66
N ARG A 175 27.29 -7.82 -8.17
CA ARG A 175 27.86 -8.91 -8.98
C ARG A 175 28.45 -8.38 -10.28
N LEU A 176 27.69 -7.53 -10.99
CA LEU A 176 28.15 -6.88 -12.22
C LEU A 176 29.41 -6.04 -11.97
N LYS A 177 29.46 -5.29 -10.87
CA LYS A 177 30.67 -4.56 -10.46
C LYS A 177 31.86 -5.49 -10.22
N ALA A 178 31.66 -6.64 -9.57
CA ALA A 178 32.71 -7.62 -9.34
C ALA A 178 33.22 -8.23 -10.66
N ALA A 179 32.32 -8.61 -11.58
CA ALA A 179 32.68 -9.15 -12.89
C ALA A 179 33.51 -8.14 -13.72
N VAL A 180 33.16 -6.85 -13.67
CA VAL A 180 33.94 -5.77 -14.29
C VAL A 180 35.31 -5.59 -13.62
N GLY A 181 35.43 -5.92 -12.33
CA GLY A 181 36.68 -5.97 -11.57
C GLY A 181 37.72 -6.93 -12.14
N GLU A 182 37.27 -8.02 -12.77
CA GLU A 182 38.12 -9.07 -13.34
C GLU A 182 38.64 -8.76 -14.75
N LEU A 183 38.32 -7.58 -15.32
CA LEU A 183 38.81 -7.17 -16.64
C LEU A 183 40.30 -6.74 -16.58
N PRO A 184 41.16 -7.22 -17.50
CA PRO A 184 42.58 -6.86 -17.52
C PRO A 184 42.84 -5.41 -17.96
N GLU A 185 41.98 -4.87 -18.84
CA GLU A 185 42.14 -3.53 -19.40
C GLU A 185 41.55 -2.45 -18.49
N LYS A 186 42.42 -1.71 -17.80
CA LYS A 186 42.02 -0.64 -16.86
C LYS A 186 41.21 0.49 -17.49
N SER A 187 41.50 0.86 -18.75
CA SER A 187 40.76 1.94 -19.45
C SER A 187 39.30 1.56 -19.70
N LYS A 188 39.06 0.36 -20.22
CA LYS A 188 37.70 -0.18 -20.45
C LYS A 188 36.96 -0.48 -19.15
N GLN A 189 37.67 -0.98 -18.14
CA GLN A 189 37.14 -1.13 -16.79
C GLN A 189 36.64 0.21 -16.22
N GLN A 190 37.42 1.29 -16.38
CA GLN A 190 37.04 2.62 -15.91
C GLN A 190 35.80 3.18 -16.64
N GLU A 191 35.73 3.00 -17.97
CA GLU A 191 34.56 3.38 -18.78
C GLU A 191 33.29 2.68 -18.29
N ILE A 192 33.34 1.36 -18.09
CA ILE A 192 32.20 0.58 -17.59
C ILE A 192 31.80 0.99 -16.16
N TYR A 193 32.76 1.27 -15.28
CA TYR A 193 32.44 1.72 -13.92
C TYR A 193 31.74 3.08 -13.87
N GLN A 194 32.01 3.98 -14.82
CA GLN A 194 31.28 5.25 -14.92
C GLN A 194 29.80 5.00 -15.26
N GLU A 195 29.53 4.13 -16.23
CA GLU A 195 28.15 3.75 -16.60
C GLU A 195 27.44 3.03 -15.45
N LEU A 196 28.12 2.11 -14.74
CA LEU A 196 27.55 1.46 -13.54
C LEU A 196 27.21 2.46 -12.42
N THR A 197 27.98 3.54 -12.29
CA THR A 197 27.70 4.58 -11.29
C THR A 197 26.44 5.36 -11.65
N ARG A 198 26.27 5.72 -12.92
CA ARG A 198 25.05 6.38 -13.43
C ARG A 198 23.84 5.47 -13.27
N LEU A 199 23.98 4.20 -13.64
CA LEU A 199 22.92 3.20 -13.49
C LEU A 199 22.49 3.04 -12.04
N LYS A 200 23.44 2.99 -11.10
CA LYS A 200 23.14 2.94 -9.67
C LYS A 200 22.38 4.18 -9.19
N ALA A 201 22.76 5.37 -9.67
CA ALA A 201 22.06 6.62 -9.34
C ALA A 201 20.62 6.59 -9.90
N ALA A 202 20.44 6.21 -11.17
CA ALA A 202 19.12 6.11 -11.81
C ALA A 202 18.20 5.10 -11.11
N VAL A 203 18.74 3.95 -10.66
CA VAL A 203 18.01 2.98 -9.83
C VAL A 203 17.60 3.58 -8.48
N GLY A 204 18.46 4.39 -7.85
CA GLY A 204 18.15 5.07 -6.59
C GLY A 204 17.07 6.16 -6.71
N GLU A 205 16.83 6.66 -7.93
CA GLU A 205 15.83 7.70 -8.23
C GLU A 205 14.49 7.15 -8.72
N LEU A 206 14.33 5.82 -8.78
CA LEU A 206 13.02 5.21 -9.01
C LEU A 206 12.04 5.73 -7.95
N PRO A 207 10.81 6.11 -8.39
CA PRO A 207 9.96 5.04 -8.86
C PRO A 207 8.93 5.39 -9.98
N GLU A 208 9.30 6.28 -10.91
CA GLU A 208 8.47 6.66 -12.08
C GLU A 208 8.82 5.90 -13.39
N LYS A 209 7.83 5.77 -14.31
CA LYS A 209 8.02 5.25 -15.68
C LYS A 209 9.05 6.06 -16.48
N SER A 210 9.16 7.36 -16.21
CA SER A 210 10.18 8.27 -16.77
C SER A 210 11.59 7.78 -16.42
N LYS A 211 11.82 7.43 -15.15
CA LYS A 211 13.09 6.92 -14.62
C LYS A 211 13.42 5.51 -15.09
N GLN A 212 12.41 4.66 -15.29
CA GLN A 212 12.63 3.35 -15.91
C GLN A 212 13.19 3.46 -17.33
N GLN A 213 12.74 4.45 -18.11
CA GLN A 213 13.30 4.70 -19.45
C GLN A 213 14.77 5.14 -19.41
N GLU A 214 15.14 5.97 -18.43
CA GLU A 214 16.54 6.36 -18.19
C GLU A 214 17.40 5.13 -17.86
N ILE A 215 16.92 4.23 -16.99
CA ILE A 215 17.61 2.97 -16.67
C ILE A 215 17.80 2.10 -17.93
N TYR A 216 16.80 1.99 -18.80
CA TYR A 216 16.96 1.23 -20.04
C TYR A 216 17.94 1.87 -21.03
N GLN A 217 18.01 3.20 -21.09
CA GLN A 217 19.01 3.90 -21.89
C GLN A 217 20.42 3.62 -21.38
N GLU A 218 20.62 3.66 -20.06
CA GLU A 218 21.90 3.31 -19.43
C GLU A 218 22.26 1.83 -19.64
N LEU A 219 21.30 0.90 -19.52
CA LEU A 219 21.51 -0.51 -19.85
C LEU A 219 21.91 -0.73 -21.32
N THR A 220 21.35 0.06 -22.24
CA THR A 220 21.68 0.00 -23.67
C THR A 220 23.11 0.50 -23.94
N ARG A 221 23.50 1.62 -23.31
CA ARG A 221 24.88 2.16 -23.38
C ARG A 221 25.88 1.15 -22.83
N LEU A 222 25.57 0.58 -21.67
CA LEU A 222 26.41 -0.42 -21.03
C LEU A 222 26.56 -1.67 -21.90
N LYS A 223 25.49 -2.14 -22.54
CA LYS A 223 25.54 -3.26 -23.49
C LYS A 223 26.45 -2.96 -24.70
N ALA A 224 26.43 -1.73 -25.21
CA ALA A 224 27.29 -1.30 -26.30
C ALA A 224 28.77 -1.23 -25.86
N ALA A 225 29.06 -0.66 -24.68
CA ALA A 225 30.41 -0.60 -24.12
C ALA A 225 31.02 -2.00 -23.91
N VAL A 226 30.21 -2.97 -23.46
CA VAL A 226 30.60 -4.39 -23.35
C VAL A 226 30.84 -5.04 -24.71
N GLY A 227 30.19 -4.52 -25.76
CA GLY A 227 30.39 -4.89 -27.16
C GLY A 227 31.82 -4.66 -27.67
N GLU A 228 32.46 -3.61 -27.16
CA GLU A 228 33.80 -3.15 -27.54
C GLU A 228 34.93 -3.89 -26.81
N LEU A 229 34.62 -4.86 -25.94
CA LEU A 229 35.65 -5.65 -25.24
C LEU A 229 36.30 -6.68 -26.17
N PRO A 230 37.64 -6.83 -26.17
CA PRO A 230 38.33 -7.77 -27.05
C PRO A 230 38.12 -9.24 -26.65
N GLU A 231 37.95 -9.52 -25.36
CA GLU A 231 37.79 -10.89 -24.84
C GLU A 231 36.33 -11.37 -24.85
N LYS A 232 36.01 -12.31 -25.74
CA LYS A 232 34.66 -12.87 -25.89
C LYS A 232 34.13 -13.58 -24.64
N SER A 233 34.97 -14.28 -23.87
CA SER A 233 34.56 -14.98 -22.65
C SER A 233 34.09 -13.99 -21.58
N LYS A 234 34.83 -12.91 -21.36
CA LYS A 234 34.48 -11.83 -20.43
C LYS A 234 33.28 -11.02 -20.91
N GLN A 235 33.19 -10.77 -22.21
CA GLN A 235 32.00 -10.19 -22.81
C GLN A 235 30.74 -11.04 -22.54
N GLN A 236 30.82 -12.37 -22.70
CA GLN A 236 29.70 -13.28 -22.43
C GLN A 236 29.29 -13.29 -20.95
N GLU A 237 30.25 -13.31 -20.02
CA GLU A 237 30.01 -13.23 -18.57
C GLU A 237 29.26 -11.94 -18.20
N ILE A 238 29.74 -10.78 -18.69
CA ILE A 238 29.09 -9.49 -18.42
C ILE A 238 27.71 -9.41 -19.07
N TYR A 239 27.51 -9.98 -20.26
CA TYR A 239 26.18 -10.03 -20.89
C TYR A 239 25.17 -10.89 -20.13
N GLN A 240 25.60 -11.96 -19.45
CA GLN A 240 24.72 -12.74 -18.58
C GLN A 240 24.27 -11.92 -17.37
N GLU A 241 25.18 -11.22 -16.70
CA GLU A 241 24.87 -10.31 -15.58
C GLU A 241 23.95 -9.16 -16.03
N LEU A 242 24.20 -8.58 -17.20
CA LEU A 242 23.32 -7.56 -17.79
C LEU A 242 21.91 -8.08 -18.07
N THR A 243 21.78 -9.34 -18.48
CA THR A 243 20.48 -9.98 -18.71
C THR A 243 19.73 -10.16 -17.39
N GLN A 244 20.43 -10.58 -16.33
CA GLN A 244 19.84 -10.70 -14.98
C GLN A 244 19.42 -9.33 -14.43
N LEU A 245 20.26 -8.30 -14.59
CA LEU A 245 19.96 -6.94 -14.18
C LEU A 245 18.75 -6.36 -14.94
N LYS A 246 18.67 -6.58 -16.26
CA LYS A 246 17.50 -6.19 -17.07
C LYS A 246 16.23 -6.84 -16.53
N ALA A 247 16.26 -8.15 -16.28
CA ALA A 247 15.11 -8.87 -15.72
C ALA A 247 14.71 -8.35 -14.33
N ALA A 248 15.68 -8.01 -13.47
CA ALA A 248 15.42 -7.40 -12.16
C ALA A 248 14.78 -6.01 -12.30
N VAL A 249 15.25 -5.18 -13.23
CA VAL A 249 14.67 -3.86 -13.55
C VAL A 249 13.26 -3.99 -14.12
N GLU A 250 13.01 -4.95 -15.01
CA GLU A 250 11.67 -5.21 -15.58
C GLU A 250 10.64 -5.53 -14.48
N ARG A 251 11.05 -6.20 -13.39
CA ARG A 251 10.19 -6.47 -12.22
C ARG A 251 9.86 -5.25 -11.37
N LEU A 252 10.50 -4.10 -11.60
CA LEU A 252 10.15 -2.83 -10.98
C LEU A 252 9.03 -2.09 -11.71
N CYS A 253 8.65 -2.52 -12.92
CA CYS A 253 7.52 -1.93 -13.58
C CYS A 253 6.25 -2.24 -12.77
N HIS A 254 5.63 -1.19 -12.24
CA HIS A 254 4.31 -1.26 -11.63
C HIS A 254 3.30 -0.72 -12.64
N PRO A 255 2.22 -1.48 -12.94
CA PRO A 255 1.13 -0.98 -13.79
C PRO A 255 0.47 0.28 -13.23
N CYS A 256 0.59 0.53 -11.92
CA CYS A 256 0.00 1.65 -11.22
C CYS A 256 1.04 2.54 -10.55
N PRO A 257 0.74 3.86 -10.38
CA PRO A 257 1.56 4.73 -9.55
C PRO A 257 1.60 4.25 -8.10
N TRP A 258 2.58 4.73 -7.35
CA TRP A 258 2.69 4.48 -5.91
C TRP A 258 1.49 5.05 -5.16
N GLU A 259 1.05 4.32 -4.13
CA GLU A 259 -0.18 4.58 -3.38
C GLU A 259 -1.48 4.34 -4.16
N TRP A 260 -1.41 3.78 -5.38
CA TRP A 260 -2.58 3.32 -6.13
C TRP A 260 -2.68 1.80 -6.07
N THR A 261 -3.91 1.30 -5.98
CA THR A 261 -4.19 -0.14 -5.99
C THR A 261 -4.52 -0.61 -7.39
N PHE A 262 -3.87 -1.67 -7.87
CA PHE A 262 -4.20 -2.31 -9.15
C PHE A 262 -5.38 -3.27 -9.00
N PHE A 263 -6.36 -3.18 -9.89
CA PHE A 263 -7.43 -4.16 -10.02
C PHE A 263 -7.92 -4.26 -11.47
N GLN A 264 -7.90 -5.46 -12.04
CA GLN A 264 -8.40 -5.78 -13.40
C GLN A 264 -8.01 -4.75 -14.49
N GLY A 265 -6.72 -4.39 -14.57
CA GLY A 265 -6.22 -3.49 -15.62
C GLY A 265 -6.43 -2.00 -15.34
N ASN A 266 -6.92 -1.64 -14.15
CA ASN A 266 -7.08 -0.25 -13.72
C ASN A 266 -6.34 0.00 -12.40
N CYS A 267 -6.07 1.27 -12.14
CA CYS A 267 -5.45 1.79 -10.93
C CYS A 267 -6.44 2.65 -10.17
N TYR A 268 -6.51 2.43 -8.85
CA TYR A 268 -7.46 3.08 -7.95
C TYR A 268 -6.73 3.84 -6.86
N PHE A 269 -7.07 5.10 -6.66
CA PHE A 269 -6.54 5.92 -5.57
C PHE A 269 -7.63 6.18 -4.55
N MET A 270 -7.40 5.72 -3.32
CA MET A 270 -8.27 5.99 -2.17
C MET A 270 -7.74 7.23 -1.45
N SER A 271 -8.56 8.28 -1.40
CA SER A 271 -8.12 9.53 -0.77
C SER A 271 -7.88 9.36 0.73
N ASN A 272 -6.93 10.15 1.26
CA ASN A 272 -6.67 10.28 2.70
C ASN A 272 -7.18 11.60 3.29
N SER A 273 -7.73 12.48 2.45
CA SER A 273 -8.44 13.69 2.85
C SER A 273 -9.88 13.64 2.35
N GLN A 274 -10.69 14.60 2.79
CA GLN A 274 -12.09 14.70 2.44
C GLN A 274 -12.37 15.94 1.59
N ARG A 275 -13.26 15.82 0.62
CA ARG A 275 -13.71 16.87 -0.30
C ARG A 275 -15.20 16.70 -0.61
N ASN A 276 -15.83 17.76 -1.08
CA ASN A 276 -17.17 17.63 -1.66
C ASN A 276 -17.12 16.87 -3.00
N TRP A 277 -18.28 16.47 -3.52
CA TRP A 277 -18.34 15.62 -4.72
C TRP A 277 -17.72 16.30 -5.95
N HIS A 278 -18.00 17.59 -6.16
CA HIS A 278 -17.49 18.38 -7.28
C HIS A 278 -15.96 18.54 -7.23
N ASP A 279 -15.42 18.84 -6.06
CA ASP A 279 -13.97 18.97 -5.84
C ASP A 279 -13.25 17.62 -5.95
N SER A 280 -13.95 16.51 -5.68
CA SER A 280 -13.44 15.15 -5.87
C SER A 280 -13.30 14.80 -7.35
N ILE A 281 -14.25 15.23 -8.20
CA ILE A 281 -14.11 15.13 -9.67
C ILE A 281 -12.87 15.88 -10.14
N THR A 282 -12.73 17.14 -9.70
CA THR A 282 -11.59 17.98 -10.07
C THR A 282 -10.27 17.34 -9.63
N ALA A 283 -10.19 16.83 -8.40
CA ALA A 283 -9.01 16.13 -7.89
C ALA A 283 -8.59 14.94 -8.76
N CYS A 284 -9.54 14.12 -9.21
CA CYS A 284 -9.23 13.00 -10.09
C CYS A 284 -8.76 13.46 -11.46
N LYS A 285 -9.38 14.50 -12.05
CA LYS A 285 -8.97 15.06 -13.35
C LYS A 285 -7.55 15.62 -13.30
N GLU A 286 -7.16 16.28 -12.21
CA GLU A 286 -5.81 16.84 -12.01
C GLU A 286 -4.69 15.79 -12.10
N VAL A 287 -4.99 14.53 -11.77
CA VAL A 287 -4.03 13.41 -11.83
C VAL A 287 -4.23 12.49 -13.03
N GLY A 288 -4.93 12.97 -14.06
CA GLY A 288 -5.21 12.23 -15.29
C GLY A 288 -6.11 11.01 -15.07
N ALA A 289 -7.00 11.09 -14.08
CA ALA A 289 -7.93 10.04 -13.70
C ALA A 289 -9.39 10.55 -13.74
N GLN A 290 -10.32 9.68 -13.38
CA GLN A 290 -11.74 9.98 -13.25
C GLN A 290 -12.24 9.59 -11.87
N LEU A 291 -13.19 10.34 -11.30
CA LEU A 291 -13.92 9.87 -10.12
C LEU A 291 -14.59 8.53 -10.48
N VAL A 292 -14.47 7.54 -9.59
CA VAL A 292 -14.62 6.14 -10.00
C VAL A 292 -15.98 5.85 -10.66
N VAL A 293 -15.91 5.24 -11.85
CA VAL A 293 -17.05 4.70 -12.58
C VAL A 293 -16.97 3.18 -12.56
N ILE A 294 -18.00 2.56 -11.99
CA ILE A 294 -18.05 1.12 -11.75
C ILE A 294 -18.69 0.44 -12.96
N LYS A 295 -17.96 -0.50 -13.58
CA LYS A 295 -18.36 -1.17 -14.82
C LYS A 295 -18.65 -2.66 -14.67
N SER A 296 -18.32 -3.26 -13.54
CA SER A 296 -18.57 -4.68 -13.27
C SER A 296 -18.94 -4.94 -11.81
N ALA A 297 -19.56 -6.09 -11.55
CA ALA A 297 -19.88 -6.54 -10.20
C ALA A 297 -18.61 -6.84 -9.39
N GLU A 298 -17.55 -7.32 -10.05
CA GLU A 298 -16.25 -7.58 -9.44
C GLU A 298 -15.60 -6.27 -8.97
N GLU A 299 -15.67 -5.21 -9.80
CA GLU A 299 -15.19 -3.88 -9.44
C GLU A 299 -15.98 -3.28 -8.27
N GLN A 300 -17.31 -3.39 -8.30
CA GLN A 300 -18.16 -2.95 -7.19
C GLN A 300 -17.75 -3.59 -5.87
N ASN A 301 -17.62 -4.93 -5.85
CA ASN A 301 -17.25 -5.66 -4.64
C ASN A 301 -15.86 -5.26 -4.15
N PHE A 302 -14.89 -5.10 -5.07
CA PHE A 302 -13.55 -4.65 -4.74
C PHE A 302 -13.56 -3.28 -4.04
N LEU A 303 -14.28 -2.30 -4.60
CA LEU A 303 -14.35 -0.94 -4.07
C LEU A 303 -15.16 -0.85 -2.77
N GLN A 304 -16.28 -1.56 -2.69
CA GLN A 304 -17.09 -1.64 -1.46
C GLN A 304 -16.25 -2.10 -0.28
N LEU A 305 -15.41 -3.12 -0.48
CA LEU A 305 -14.49 -3.61 0.55
C LEU A 305 -13.44 -2.55 0.94
N GLN A 306 -12.90 -1.77 0.00
CA GLN A 306 -11.95 -0.70 0.36
C GLN A 306 -12.60 0.37 1.27
N SER A 307 -13.84 0.76 0.95
CA SER A 307 -14.57 1.79 1.72
C SER A 307 -15.10 1.27 3.06
N SER A 308 -15.66 0.06 3.12
CA SER A 308 -16.23 -0.50 4.34
C SER A 308 -15.18 -0.78 5.41
N ARG A 309 -14.00 -1.29 5.01
CA ARG A 309 -12.90 -1.61 5.92
C ARG A 309 -12.33 -0.40 6.64
N SER A 310 -12.30 0.74 5.95
CA SER A 310 -11.82 2.00 6.52
C SER A 310 -12.92 2.75 7.28
N ASN A 311 -14.16 2.24 7.26
CA ASN A 311 -15.37 2.90 7.76
C ASN A 311 -15.48 4.35 7.22
N ARG A 312 -15.09 4.54 5.96
CA ARG A 312 -15.03 5.84 5.29
C ARG A 312 -16.21 5.99 4.36
N PHE A 313 -17.04 6.99 4.63
CA PHE A 313 -17.96 7.57 3.66
C PHE A 313 -17.16 8.07 2.46
N THR A 314 -17.44 7.53 1.28
CA THR A 314 -16.55 7.69 0.12
C THR A 314 -17.33 7.97 -1.16
N TRP A 315 -17.11 9.14 -1.76
CA TRP A 315 -17.70 9.54 -3.03
C TRP A 315 -17.29 8.61 -4.18
N MET A 316 -18.27 8.32 -5.03
CA MET A 316 -18.08 7.70 -6.34
C MET A 316 -18.63 8.61 -7.44
N GLY A 317 -18.32 8.27 -8.69
CA GLY A 317 -18.71 9.09 -9.84
C GLY A 317 -20.15 8.91 -10.28
N LEU A 318 -21.11 8.74 -9.35
CA LEU A 318 -22.53 8.49 -9.65
C LEU A 318 -23.39 9.60 -9.02
N SER A 319 -24.27 10.21 -9.82
CA SER A 319 -25.19 11.28 -9.39
C SER A 319 -26.46 11.31 -10.24
N ASP A 320 -27.51 11.98 -9.77
CA ASP A 320 -28.74 12.27 -10.53
C ASP A 320 -29.00 13.78 -10.69
N LEU A 321 -27.99 14.62 -10.43
CA LEU A 321 -27.95 16.08 -10.65
C LEU A 321 -28.58 16.58 -11.96
N ASN A 322 -28.52 15.79 -13.03
CA ASN A 322 -29.08 16.17 -14.33
C ASN A 322 -30.61 16.04 -14.39
N GLN A 323 -31.16 15.05 -13.68
CA GLN A 323 -32.58 14.74 -13.62
C GLN A 323 -32.83 13.84 -12.41
N GLU A 324 -33.51 14.39 -11.41
CA GLU A 324 -33.95 13.70 -10.20
C GLU A 324 -34.45 12.27 -10.46
N GLY A 325 -33.92 11.31 -9.72
CA GLY A 325 -34.23 9.88 -9.83
C GLY A 325 -33.59 9.17 -11.03
N THR A 326 -32.86 9.89 -11.89
CA THR A 326 -32.17 9.35 -13.08
C THR A 326 -30.65 9.39 -12.90
N TRP A 327 -30.15 8.35 -12.22
CA TRP A 327 -28.74 8.19 -11.89
C TRP A 327 -27.84 7.92 -13.11
N GLN A 328 -26.77 8.69 -13.23
CA GLN A 328 -25.76 8.64 -14.29
C GLN A 328 -24.34 8.74 -13.72
N TRP A 329 -23.42 8.04 -14.38
CA TRP A 329 -22.00 8.12 -14.05
C TRP A 329 -21.36 9.37 -14.64
N VAL A 330 -20.24 9.83 -14.08
CA VAL A 330 -19.47 11.00 -14.56
C VAL A 330 -18.88 10.84 -15.97
N ASP A 331 -18.92 9.63 -16.54
CA ASP A 331 -18.59 9.37 -17.95
C ASP A 331 -19.81 9.45 -18.89
N GLY A 332 -20.98 9.80 -18.36
CA GLY A 332 -22.24 9.92 -19.09
C GLY A 332 -23.02 8.61 -19.24
N SER A 333 -22.49 7.47 -18.80
CA SER A 333 -23.21 6.20 -18.87
C SER A 333 -24.34 6.12 -17.82
N PRO A 334 -25.51 5.55 -18.16
CA PRO A 334 -26.61 5.41 -17.20
C PRO A 334 -26.33 4.31 -16.17
N LEU A 335 -26.92 4.42 -14.97
CA LEU A 335 -26.93 3.33 -14.01
C LEU A 335 -27.74 2.14 -14.54
N LEU A 336 -27.09 0.99 -14.72
CA LEU A 336 -27.76 -0.22 -15.21
C LEU A 336 -28.74 -0.78 -14.16
N PRO A 337 -29.89 -1.34 -14.57
CA PRO A 337 -30.86 -1.94 -13.64
C PRO A 337 -30.26 -3.01 -12.72
N SER A 338 -29.28 -3.78 -13.21
CA SER A 338 -28.58 -4.81 -12.42
C SER A 338 -27.71 -4.24 -11.30
N PHE A 339 -27.32 -2.96 -11.36
CA PHE A 339 -26.50 -2.32 -10.33
C PHE A 339 -27.35 -1.68 -9.24
N LYS A 340 -28.67 -1.54 -9.43
CA LYS A 340 -29.58 -1.01 -8.40
C LYS A 340 -29.59 -1.83 -7.11
N GLN A 341 -29.16 -3.10 -7.16
CA GLN A 341 -29.06 -3.96 -5.98
C GLN A 341 -27.99 -3.52 -4.98
N TYR A 342 -27.08 -2.62 -5.36
CA TYR A 342 -26.00 -2.15 -4.50
C TYR A 342 -26.39 -0.97 -3.60
N TRP A 343 -27.55 -0.35 -3.85
CA TRP A 343 -28.13 0.60 -2.89
C TRP A 343 -28.43 -0.10 -1.57
N ASN A 344 -28.14 0.59 -0.46
CA ASN A 344 -28.56 0.15 0.85
C ASN A 344 -30.10 0.08 0.92
N ARG A 345 -30.62 -0.68 1.88
CA ARG A 345 -32.06 -0.80 2.06
C ARG A 345 -32.65 0.56 2.43
N GLY A 346 -33.52 1.07 1.57
CA GLY A 346 -34.15 2.38 1.73
C GLY A 346 -33.59 3.42 0.77
N GLU A 347 -32.43 3.15 0.16
CA GLU A 347 -31.76 4.08 -0.75
C GLU A 347 -32.04 3.78 -2.23
N PRO A 348 -31.91 4.79 -3.12
CA PRO A 348 -31.75 6.20 -2.78
C PRO A 348 -33.05 6.81 -2.23
N ASN A 349 -32.96 7.65 -1.19
CA ASN A 349 -34.12 8.19 -0.46
C ASN A 349 -34.38 9.70 -0.67
N ASN A 350 -33.41 10.41 -1.25
CA ASN A 350 -33.42 11.84 -1.54
C ASN A 350 -33.80 12.73 -0.34
N VAL A 351 -33.18 12.53 0.84
CA VAL A 351 -33.50 13.29 2.05
C VAL A 351 -32.89 14.70 1.99
N GLY A 352 -33.65 15.61 1.40
CA GLY A 352 -33.32 17.02 1.31
C GLY A 352 -32.36 17.33 0.16
N GLU A 353 -32.66 16.81 -1.03
CA GLU A 353 -31.94 17.04 -2.28
C GLU A 353 -30.52 16.42 -2.24
N GLU A 354 -30.49 15.09 -2.23
CA GLU A 354 -29.30 14.25 -2.10
C GLU A 354 -28.88 13.65 -3.44
N ASP A 355 -28.20 14.45 -4.26
CA ASP A 355 -27.98 14.08 -5.66
C ASP A 355 -26.71 13.25 -5.93
N CYS A 356 -25.93 12.88 -4.91
CA CYS A 356 -24.60 12.28 -5.06
C CYS A 356 -24.44 10.96 -4.31
N ALA A 357 -23.92 9.93 -4.99
CA ALA A 357 -23.74 8.61 -4.39
C ALA A 357 -22.40 8.45 -3.66
N GLU A 358 -22.45 7.78 -2.51
CA GLU A 358 -21.30 7.36 -1.73
C GLU A 358 -21.32 5.86 -1.44
N PHE A 359 -20.15 5.28 -1.19
CA PHE A 359 -20.04 4.04 -0.43
C PHE A 359 -20.30 4.31 1.05
N SER A 360 -21.28 3.61 1.61
CA SER A 360 -21.71 3.74 3.00
C SER A 360 -22.04 2.36 3.58
N GLY A 361 -21.25 1.91 4.56
CA GLY A 361 -21.39 0.58 5.15
C GLY A 361 -21.18 -0.53 4.11
N ASN A 362 -22.25 -1.29 3.83
CA ASN A 362 -22.22 -2.48 2.95
C ASN A 362 -22.77 -2.22 1.54
N GLY A 363 -23.15 -0.99 1.23
CA GLY A 363 -23.73 -0.62 -0.05
C GLY A 363 -23.54 0.85 -0.37
N TRP A 364 -24.45 1.37 -1.18
CA TRP A 364 -24.48 2.77 -1.59
C TRP A 364 -25.54 3.55 -0.83
N ASN A 365 -25.26 4.83 -0.63
CA ASN A 365 -26.17 5.82 -0.08
C ASN A 365 -26.13 7.07 -0.97
N ASP A 366 -27.26 7.73 -1.17
CA ASP A 366 -27.30 9.08 -1.72
C ASP A 366 -27.14 10.09 -0.59
N ASP A 367 -26.39 11.16 -0.84
CA ASP A 367 -26.15 12.20 0.15
C ASP A 367 -25.90 13.55 -0.54
N LYS A 368 -25.97 14.63 0.23
CA LYS A 368 -25.76 15.99 -0.24
C LYS A 368 -24.36 16.15 -0.80
N CYS A 369 -24.29 16.50 -2.08
CA CYS A 369 -23.05 16.66 -2.83
C CYS A 369 -22.03 17.62 -2.20
N ASN A 370 -22.47 18.54 -1.33
CA ASN A 370 -21.63 19.56 -0.69
C ASN A 370 -20.89 19.06 0.57
N LEU A 371 -21.18 17.84 1.06
CA LEU A 371 -20.52 17.29 2.23
C LEU A 371 -19.09 16.84 1.92
N ALA A 372 -18.18 17.08 2.86
CA ALA A 372 -16.81 16.60 2.75
C ALA A 372 -16.76 15.10 3.06
N LYS A 373 -16.28 14.30 2.10
CA LYS A 373 -16.08 12.85 2.24
C LYS A 373 -14.82 12.41 1.51
N PHE A 374 -14.38 11.18 1.76
CA PHE A 374 -13.28 10.59 0.98
C PHE A 374 -13.75 10.36 -0.47
N TRP A 375 -12.84 10.06 -1.39
CA TRP A 375 -13.20 9.76 -2.78
C TRP A 375 -12.25 8.75 -3.39
N ILE A 376 -12.69 8.10 -4.47
CA ILE A 376 -11.87 7.14 -5.22
C ILE A 376 -11.70 7.61 -6.65
N CYS A 377 -10.45 7.75 -7.08
CA CYS A 377 -10.12 7.96 -8.49
C CYS A 377 -9.79 6.64 -9.18
N LYS A 378 -10.12 6.53 -10.47
CA LYS A 378 -9.81 5.39 -11.35
C LYS A 378 -9.10 5.89 -12.61
N LYS A 379 -8.08 5.17 -13.05
CA LYS A 379 -7.47 5.32 -14.39
C LYS A 379 -6.97 3.97 -14.91
N SER A 380 -6.77 3.85 -16.22
CA SER A 380 -6.19 2.64 -16.80
C SER A 380 -4.77 2.42 -16.30
N ALA A 381 -4.42 1.15 -16.05
CA ALA A 381 -3.07 0.77 -15.70
C ALA A 381 -2.14 0.86 -16.92
N ALA A 382 -0.89 1.20 -16.69
CA ALA A 382 0.15 1.16 -17.71
C ALA A 382 0.51 -0.30 -18.03
N SER A 383 0.79 -0.58 -19.31
CA SER A 383 1.42 -1.84 -19.69
C SER A 383 2.88 -1.85 -19.23
N CYS A 384 3.29 -2.97 -18.63
CA CYS A 384 4.69 -3.26 -18.34
C CYS A 384 5.42 -3.95 -19.48
N SER A 385 4.68 -4.42 -20.49
CA SER A 385 5.23 -4.87 -21.77
C SER A 385 5.52 -3.64 -22.64
N ARG A 386 6.79 -3.42 -22.98
CA ARG A 386 7.13 -2.68 -24.21
C ARG A 386 7.24 -3.69 -25.33
N ASP A 387 6.48 -3.49 -26.40
CA ASP A 387 6.74 -4.14 -27.67
C ASP A 387 8.14 -3.71 -28.12
N GLU A 388 9.09 -4.63 -28.14
CA GLU A 388 10.47 -4.38 -28.59
C GLU A 388 10.51 -3.81 -30.03
N GLU A 389 9.43 -3.97 -30.81
CA GLU A 389 9.33 -3.57 -32.21
C GLU A 389 9.38 -2.05 -32.46
N GLN A 390 8.94 -1.20 -31.53
CA GLN A 390 9.05 0.25 -31.76
C GLN A 390 10.49 0.78 -31.67
N PHE A 391 11.40 0.06 -31.00
CA PHE A 391 12.80 0.48 -30.86
C PHE A 391 13.74 -0.18 -31.87
N LEU A 392 13.29 -1.23 -32.57
CA LEU A 392 14.09 -1.95 -33.56
C LEU A 392 13.68 -1.67 -35.02
N SER A 393 12.80 -0.71 -35.27
CA SER A 393 12.56 -0.22 -36.64
C SER A 393 13.90 0.30 -37.21
N PRO A 394 14.52 -0.37 -38.20
CA PRO A 394 15.74 0.14 -38.78
C PRO A 394 15.40 1.44 -39.52
N ALA A 395 16.23 2.46 -39.36
CA ALA A 395 16.11 3.68 -40.16
C ALA A 395 15.99 3.32 -41.65
N PRO A 396 15.13 4.01 -42.43
CA PRO A 396 14.86 3.64 -43.81
C PRO A 396 16.17 3.61 -44.61
N ALA A 397 16.37 2.51 -45.34
CA ALA A 397 17.54 2.30 -46.18
C ALA A 397 17.75 3.51 -47.09
N THR A 398 18.92 4.13 -46.96
CA THR A 398 19.36 5.18 -47.88
C THR A 398 19.38 4.63 -49.31
N PRO A 399 18.84 5.35 -50.31
CA PRO A 399 18.78 4.86 -51.67
C PRO A 399 20.19 4.72 -52.26
N ASN A 400 20.44 3.61 -52.93
CA ASN A 400 21.71 3.33 -53.59
C ASN A 400 22.06 4.46 -54.58
N PRO A 401 23.34 4.90 -54.62
CA PRO A 401 23.75 5.93 -55.56
C PRO A 401 23.69 5.41 -57.01
N PRO A 402 23.40 6.28 -57.99
CA PRO A 402 23.27 5.87 -59.39
C PRO A 402 24.61 5.38 -59.97
N PRO A 403 24.57 4.44 -60.94
CA PRO A 403 25.76 3.88 -61.56
C PRO A 403 26.56 4.94 -62.32
N ALA A 404 27.89 4.79 -62.26
CA ALA A 404 28.90 5.73 -62.75
C ALA A 404 28.87 5.97 -64.27
#